data_AF-A0A0S4MLS0-F1
#
_entry.id   AF-A0A0S4MLS0-F1
#
_cell.length_a   1.000
_cell.length_b   1.000
_cell.length_c   1.000
_cell.angle_alpha   90.00
_cell.angle_beta   90.00
_cell.angle_gamma   90.00
#
_symmetry.space_group_name_H-M   'P 1'
#
loop_
_entity.id
_entity.type
_entity.pdbx_description
1 polymer ?
#
loop_
_entity_poly.entity_id
_entity_poly.type
_entity_poly.pdbx_seq_one_letter_code
_entity_poly.pdbx_strand_id
1 'polypeptide(L)'
;MFSGDPQEDLCEGISRYIGVNAARRAIQRLCGVEARFNNVIRTGCLPEEGFSEAEIEAIINKLALMDSNNWCHSSGVGEREGRILLNLVRRRHFGLAHGIGRSGDITAIQPKASGSSLINRLSNALLLDWLRRCA
;
A
#
# COMPACT_ATOMS: atom_id res chain seq x y z
N MET A 1 -19.81 19.53 5.37
CA MET A 1 -19.02 20.44 4.51
C MET A 1 -17.69 20.66 5.20
N PHE A 2 -16.78 19.68 5.12
CA PHE A 2 -15.37 19.85 5.44
C PHE A 2 -14.65 19.67 4.11
N SER A 3 -14.51 20.78 3.41
CA SER A 3 -13.80 20.89 2.15
C SER A 3 -12.46 21.56 2.45
N GLY A 4 -11.63 20.87 3.24
CA GLY A 4 -10.21 21.16 3.43
C GLY A 4 -9.40 20.06 2.76
N ASP A 5 -8.26 20.42 2.17
CA ASP A 5 -7.30 19.42 1.71
C ASP A 5 -6.81 18.64 2.95
N PRO A 6 -6.97 17.30 3.01
CA PRO A 6 -6.50 16.49 4.15
C PRO A 6 -5.02 16.72 4.50
N GLN A 7 -4.22 17.13 3.50
CA GLN A 7 -2.81 17.46 3.69
C GLN A 7 -2.60 18.80 4.38
N GLU A 8 -3.45 19.80 4.11
CA GLU A 8 -3.42 21.10 4.79
C GLU A 8 -3.83 20.95 6.25
N ASP A 9 -4.87 20.16 6.53
CA ASP A 9 -5.32 19.86 7.89
C ASP A 9 -4.21 19.16 8.71
N LEU A 10 -3.48 18.23 8.09
CA LEU A 10 -2.34 17.57 8.72
C LEU A 10 -1.17 18.54 8.97
N CYS A 11 -0.90 19.45 8.03
CA CYS A 11 0.13 20.48 8.16
C CYS A 11 -0.17 21.43 9.30
N GLU A 12 -1.41 21.89 9.40
CA GLU A 12 -1.84 22.72 10.50
C GLU A 12 -1.68 21.98 11.84
N GLY A 13 -2.14 20.73 11.92
CA GLY A 13 -2.02 19.91 13.13
C GLY A 13 -0.57 19.73 13.60
N ILE A 14 0.34 19.38 12.69
CA ILE A 14 1.76 19.20 13.01
C ILE A 14 2.44 20.53 13.36
N SER A 15 2.06 21.62 12.68
CA SER A 15 2.66 22.94 12.90
C SER A 15 2.51 23.46 14.32
N ARG A 16 1.45 23.05 15.03
CA ARG A 16 1.22 23.37 16.45
C ARG A 16 2.31 22.81 17.38
N TYR A 17 2.98 21.73 16.98
CA TYR A 17 3.97 21.05 17.82
C TYR A 17 5.41 21.36 17.46
N ILE A 18 5.73 21.48 16.17
CA ILE A 18 7.13 21.63 15.69
C ILE A 18 7.36 22.93 14.91
N GLY A 19 6.35 23.78 14.80
CA GLY A 19 6.38 25.00 14.02
C GLY A 19 6.14 24.77 12.52
N VAL A 20 5.67 25.84 11.85
CA VAL A 20 5.18 25.80 10.45
C VAL A 20 6.25 25.33 9.47
N ASN A 21 7.49 25.83 9.59
CA ASN A 21 8.55 25.51 8.63
C ASN A 21 9.01 24.04 8.72
N ALA A 22 9.09 23.49 9.93
CA ALA A 22 9.43 22.08 10.11
C ALA A 22 8.29 21.16 9.64
N ALA A 23 7.04 21.52 9.95
CA ALA A 23 5.85 20.80 9.50
C ALA A 23 5.77 20.73 7.97
N ARG A 24 5.94 21.86 7.28
CA ARG A 24 5.93 21.92 5.81
C ARG A 24 6.98 21.01 5.18
N ARG A 25 8.22 21.02 5.68
CA ARG A 25 9.29 20.14 5.18
C ARG A 25 8.96 18.67 5.39
N ALA A 26 8.42 18.31 6.55
CA ALA A 26 8.04 16.93 6.85
C ALA A 26 6.94 16.43 5.89
N ILE A 27 5.90 17.22 5.69
CA ILE A 27 4.80 16.87 4.79
C ILE A 27 5.24 16.83 3.34
N GLN A 28 6.07 17.78 2.90
CA GLN A 28 6.62 17.74 1.54
C GLN A 28 7.36 16.42 1.27
N ARG A 29 8.13 15.91 2.25
CA ARG A 29 8.81 14.63 2.10
C ARG A 29 7.84 13.45 2.06
N LEU A 30 6.82 13.43 2.92
CA LEU A 30 5.78 12.39 2.94
C LEU A 30 5.00 12.37 1.62
N CYS A 31 4.49 13.52 1.19
CA CYS A 31 3.74 13.67 -0.05
C CYS A 31 4.59 13.31 -1.28
N GLY A 32 5.91 13.54 -1.24
CA GLY A 32 6.82 13.14 -2.31
C GLY A 32 6.83 11.63 -2.55
N VAL A 33 6.84 10.82 -1.48
CA VAL A 33 6.79 9.35 -1.60
C VAL A 33 5.45 8.90 -2.17
N GLU A 34 4.35 9.46 -1.63
CA GLU A 34 3.00 9.14 -2.08
C GLU A 34 2.76 9.55 -3.54
N ALA A 35 3.24 10.71 -3.96
CA ALA A 35 3.11 11.18 -5.34
C ALA A 35 3.81 10.25 -6.34
N ARG A 36 5.04 9.79 -6.03
CA ARG A 36 5.75 8.82 -6.86
C ARG A 36 5.00 7.49 -6.92
N PHE A 37 4.51 6.99 -5.79
CA PHE A 37 3.75 5.73 -5.76
C PHE A 37 2.41 5.85 -6.50
N ASN A 38 1.70 6.97 -6.37
CA ASN A 38 0.48 7.26 -7.12
C ASN A 38 0.75 7.32 -8.62
N ASN A 39 1.89 7.84 -9.04
CA ASN A 39 2.30 7.80 -10.44
C ASN A 39 2.44 6.36 -10.93
N VAL A 40 3.10 5.50 -10.14
CA VAL A 40 3.24 4.06 -10.45
C VAL A 40 1.89 3.37 -10.55
N ILE A 41 0.95 3.63 -9.64
CA ILE A 41 -0.41 3.06 -9.72
C ILE A 41 -1.13 3.53 -10.99
N ARG A 42 -0.98 4.81 -11.35
CA ARG A 42 -1.66 5.42 -12.49
C ARG A 42 -1.13 4.88 -13.82
N THR A 43 0.19 4.72 -13.95
CA THR A 43 0.83 4.34 -15.22
C THR A 43 1.02 2.83 -15.35
N GLY A 44 1.17 2.12 -14.24
CA GLY A 44 1.59 0.72 -14.23
C GLY A 44 3.04 0.53 -14.67
N CYS A 45 3.84 1.61 -14.71
CA CYS A 45 5.23 1.59 -15.16
C CYS A 45 6.21 1.69 -13.97
N LEU A 46 7.41 1.14 -14.16
CA LEU A 46 8.51 1.31 -13.21
C LEU A 46 8.88 2.79 -13.08
N PRO A 47 9.11 3.29 -11.85
CA PRO A 47 9.61 4.64 -11.65
C PRO A 47 11.02 4.76 -12.23
N GLU A 48 11.39 5.97 -12.69
CA GLU A 48 12.75 6.24 -13.19
C GLU A 48 13.79 6.06 -12.08
N GLU A 49 13.49 6.57 -10.89
CA GLU A 49 14.28 6.35 -9.67
C GLU A 49 13.59 5.32 -8.77
N GLY A 50 14.35 4.32 -8.35
CA GLY A 50 13.87 3.29 -7.42
C GLY A 50 13.45 3.85 -6.07
N PHE A 51 12.47 3.20 -5.44
CA PHE A 51 12.15 3.46 -4.03
C PHE A 51 13.26 2.90 -3.13
N SER A 52 13.57 3.61 -2.05
CA SER A 52 14.42 3.06 -0.98
C SER A 52 13.70 1.92 -0.24
N GLU A 53 14.44 1.04 0.45
CA GLU A 53 13.86 -0.08 1.18
C GLU A 53 12.77 0.36 2.18
N ALA A 54 13.02 1.44 2.93
CA ALA A 54 12.04 1.99 3.87
C ALA A 54 10.75 2.49 3.17
N GLU A 55 10.87 3.07 1.97
CA GLU A 55 9.72 3.48 1.17
C GLU A 55 8.94 2.26 0.65
N ILE A 56 9.64 1.21 0.19
CA ILE A 56 9.02 -0.05 -0.25
C ILE A 56 8.26 -0.70 0.90
N GLU A 57 8.88 -0.82 2.08
CA GLU A 57 8.23 -1.36 3.26
C GLU A 57 6.99 -0.55 3.67
N ALA A 58 7.08 0.78 3.67
CA ALA A 58 5.94 1.65 3.96
C ALA A 58 4.78 1.45 2.98
N ILE A 59 5.10 1.34 1.68
CA ILE A 59 4.12 1.05 0.63
C ILE A 59 3.46 -0.32 0.85
N ILE A 60 4.25 -1.38 1.07
CA ILE A 60 3.71 -2.73 1.27
C ILE A 60 2.85 -2.79 2.53
N ASN A 61 3.27 -2.17 3.62
CA ASN A 61 2.46 -2.09 4.84
C ASN A 61 1.14 -1.34 4.60
N LYS A 62 1.15 -0.23 3.85
CA LYS A 62 -0.07 0.50 3.46
C LYS A 62 -1.02 -0.38 2.64
N LEU A 63 -0.49 -1.16 1.70
CA LEU A 63 -1.29 -2.10 0.89
C LEU A 63 -1.84 -3.26 1.74
N ALA A 64 -1.06 -3.78 2.69
CA ALA A 64 -1.51 -4.86 3.57
C ALA A 64 -2.72 -4.48 4.43
N LEU A 65 -2.83 -3.22 4.84
CA LEU A 65 -4.01 -2.71 5.58
C LEU A 65 -5.32 -2.79 4.76
N MET A 66 -5.24 -2.96 3.44
CA MET A 66 -6.41 -3.12 2.57
C MET A 66 -7.00 -4.54 2.62
N ASP A 67 -6.25 -5.52 3.13
CA ASP A 67 -6.73 -6.90 3.26
C ASP A 67 -7.55 -7.09 4.55
N SER A 68 -8.66 -7.82 4.44
CA SER A 68 -9.66 -7.92 5.49
C SER A 68 -9.18 -8.57 6.79
N ASN A 69 -8.17 -9.45 6.70
CA ASN A 69 -7.52 -10.07 7.85
C ASN A 69 -6.70 -9.10 8.72
N ASN A 70 -6.46 -7.86 8.24
CA ASN A 70 -5.71 -6.82 8.97
C ASN A 70 -6.63 -5.73 9.55
N TRP A 71 -7.94 -5.82 9.39
CA TRP A 71 -8.89 -4.85 9.94
C TRP A 71 -9.10 -5.07 11.44
N CYS A 72 -9.11 -3.98 12.23
CA CYS A 72 -9.26 -4.05 13.69
C CYS A 72 -10.62 -4.57 14.17
N HIS A 73 -11.67 -4.49 13.34
CA HIS A 73 -13.04 -4.86 13.68
C HIS A 73 -13.66 -5.90 12.74
N SER A 74 -12.85 -6.75 12.09
CA SER A 74 -13.39 -7.85 11.28
C SER A 74 -13.72 -9.07 12.16
N SER A 75 -14.97 -9.53 12.09
CA SER A 75 -15.39 -10.82 12.69
C SER A 75 -15.41 -11.88 11.61
N GLY A 76 -14.27 -12.55 11.41
CA GLY A 76 -14.14 -13.64 10.44
C GLY A 76 -14.68 -14.96 10.99
N VAL A 77 -15.85 -15.38 10.54
CA VAL A 77 -16.50 -16.66 10.92
C VAL A 77 -16.28 -17.80 9.92
N GLY A 78 -15.64 -17.54 8.78
CA GLY A 78 -15.37 -18.55 7.75
C GLY A 78 -14.18 -19.46 8.07
N GLU A 79 -13.95 -20.42 7.19
CA GLU A 79 -12.84 -21.38 7.29
C GLU A 79 -11.51 -20.81 6.76
N ARG A 80 -11.56 -19.78 5.90
CA ARG A 80 -10.38 -19.08 5.34
C ARG A 80 -10.43 -17.58 5.64
N GLU A 81 -10.05 -17.23 6.87
CA GLU A 81 -10.06 -15.85 7.38
C GLU A 81 -8.66 -15.23 7.49
N GLY A 82 -7.62 -15.86 6.92
CA GLY A 82 -6.25 -15.32 6.96
C GLY A 82 -5.68 -15.22 8.38
N ARG A 83 -6.11 -16.09 9.31
CA ARG A 83 -5.65 -16.09 10.70
C ARG A 83 -4.18 -16.53 10.75
N ILE A 84 -3.32 -15.70 11.33
CA ILE A 84 -1.88 -15.98 11.50
C ILE A 84 -1.58 -16.22 12.98
N LEU A 85 -1.07 -17.42 13.31
CA LEU A 85 -0.76 -17.82 14.69
C LEU A 85 0.48 -17.10 15.25
N LEU A 86 1.57 -17.05 14.47
CA LEU A 86 2.86 -16.55 14.94
C LEU A 86 3.16 -15.15 14.38
N ASN A 87 3.52 -14.21 15.26
CA ASN A 87 3.90 -12.85 14.87
C ASN A 87 5.13 -12.82 13.94
N LEU A 88 6.05 -13.80 14.06
CA LEU A 88 7.19 -13.90 13.15
C LEU A 88 6.73 -14.13 11.70
N VAL A 89 5.77 -15.04 11.49
CA VAL A 89 5.20 -15.32 10.16
C VAL A 89 4.46 -14.10 9.65
N ARG A 90 3.66 -13.44 10.50
CA ARG A 90 2.96 -12.19 10.13
C ARG A 90 3.94 -11.13 9.62
N ARG A 91 5.01 -10.84 10.38
CA ARG A 91 6.00 -9.82 10.00
C ARG A 91 6.74 -10.18 8.72
N ARG A 92 7.16 -11.44 8.55
CA ARG A 92 7.85 -11.90 7.33
C ARG A 92 7.02 -11.71 6.06
N HIS A 93 5.70 -11.80 6.17
CA HIS A 93 4.77 -11.65 5.03
C HIS A 93 4.00 -10.33 5.04
N PHE A 94 4.43 -9.33 5.82
CA PHE A 94 3.73 -8.04 5.94
C PHE A 94 2.24 -8.14 6.32
N GLY A 95 1.81 -9.26 6.93
CA GLY A 95 0.40 -9.51 7.23
C GLY A 95 -0.49 -9.86 6.03
N LEU A 96 0.09 -10.10 4.85
CA LEU A 96 -0.63 -10.56 3.66
C LEU A 96 -0.90 -12.08 3.78
N ALA A 97 -2.15 -12.46 4.09
CA ALA A 97 -2.49 -13.84 4.46
C ALA A 97 -3.41 -14.58 3.48
N HIS A 98 -4.08 -13.85 2.58
CA HIS A 98 -5.12 -14.41 1.72
C HIS A 98 -4.62 -14.94 0.37
N GLY A 99 -3.38 -14.62 -0.01
CA GLY A 99 -2.82 -14.96 -1.32
C GLY A 99 -3.44 -14.13 -2.46
N ILE A 100 -3.34 -14.65 -3.69
CA ILE A 100 -3.81 -13.98 -4.90
C ILE A 100 -4.91 -14.82 -5.59
N GLY A 101 -5.79 -14.16 -6.34
CA GLY A 101 -6.81 -14.82 -7.13
C GLY A 101 -7.97 -15.43 -6.31
N ARG A 102 -8.75 -16.27 -6.99
CA ARG A 102 -9.90 -17.01 -6.46
C ARG A 102 -9.82 -18.48 -6.87
N SER A 103 -10.67 -19.32 -6.27
CA SER A 103 -10.65 -20.79 -6.42
C SER A 103 -10.83 -21.35 -7.85
N GLY A 104 -11.03 -20.49 -8.85
CA GLY A 104 -11.09 -20.89 -10.26
C GLY A 104 -10.44 -19.87 -11.22
N ASP A 105 -9.84 -18.80 -10.71
CA ASP A 105 -9.23 -17.76 -11.53
C ASP A 105 -8.14 -17.03 -10.72
N ILE A 106 -6.88 -17.23 -11.10
CA ILE A 106 -5.72 -16.61 -10.44
C ILE A 106 -5.64 -15.09 -10.65
N THR A 107 -6.29 -14.58 -11.71
CA THR A 107 -6.28 -13.16 -12.09
C THR A 107 -7.47 -12.38 -11.51
N ALA A 108 -8.48 -13.10 -10.98
CA ALA A 108 -9.64 -12.50 -10.35
C ALA A 108 -9.27 -11.70 -9.10
N ILE A 109 -9.97 -10.58 -8.89
CA ILE A 109 -9.84 -9.79 -7.66
C ILE A 109 -10.42 -10.60 -6.50
N GLN A 110 -9.63 -10.73 -5.43
CA GLN A 110 -10.05 -11.38 -4.19
C GLN A 110 -10.76 -10.35 -3.29
N PRO A 111 -12.08 -10.46 -3.05
CA PRO A 111 -12.82 -9.47 -2.26
C PRO A 111 -12.35 -9.35 -0.81
N LYS A 112 -11.76 -10.40 -0.23
CA LYS A 112 -11.16 -10.36 1.12
C LYS A 112 -9.73 -9.80 1.15
N ALA A 113 -9.14 -9.58 -0.02
CA ALA A 113 -7.72 -9.29 -0.17
C ALA A 113 -7.46 -8.27 -1.30
N SER A 114 -8.05 -7.09 -1.16
CA SER A 114 -7.94 -6.01 -2.14
C SER A 114 -6.49 -5.52 -2.28
N GLY A 115 -5.73 -5.48 -1.18
CA GLY A 115 -4.32 -5.14 -1.17
C GLY A 115 -3.49 -6.18 -1.91
N SER A 116 -3.64 -7.47 -1.56
CA SER A 116 -2.97 -8.57 -2.27
C SER A 116 -3.32 -8.62 -3.77
N SER A 117 -4.58 -8.33 -4.12
CA SER A 117 -5.03 -8.27 -5.52
C SER A 117 -4.40 -7.11 -6.29
N LEU A 118 -4.27 -5.94 -5.66
CA LEU A 118 -3.59 -4.77 -6.23
C LEU A 118 -2.10 -5.04 -6.41
N ILE A 119 -1.44 -5.63 -5.42
CA ILE A 119 -0.02 -6.03 -5.50
C ILE A 119 0.18 -6.94 -6.72
N ASN A 120 -0.62 -8.01 -6.85
CA ASN A 120 -0.51 -8.94 -7.98
C ASN A 120 -0.63 -8.23 -9.34
N ARG A 121 -1.65 -7.39 -9.52
CA ARG A 121 -1.87 -6.67 -10.79
C ARG A 121 -0.76 -5.66 -11.08
N LEU A 122 -0.33 -4.91 -10.07
CA LEU A 122 0.72 -3.92 -10.22
C LEU A 122 2.05 -4.59 -10.53
N SER A 123 2.40 -5.67 -9.83
CA SER A 123 3.62 -6.46 -10.13
C SER A 123 3.64 -6.96 -11.57
N ASN A 124 2.51 -7.46 -12.09
CA ASN A 124 2.42 -7.88 -13.49
C ASN A 124 2.57 -6.71 -14.47
N ALA A 125 1.98 -5.55 -14.17
CA ALA A 125 2.11 -4.35 -15.00
C ALA A 125 3.57 -3.83 -15.03
N LEU A 126 4.22 -3.77 -13.87
CA LEU A 126 5.61 -3.36 -13.72
C LEU A 126 6.57 -4.31 -14.45
N LEU A 127 6.32 -5.61 -14.35
CA LEU A 127 7.11 -6.61 -15.09
C LEU A 127 6.92 -6.46 -16.60
N LEU A 128 5.70 -6.22 -17.07
CA LEU A 128 5.43 -6.00 -18.49
C LEU A 128 6.11 -4.73 -19.01
N ASP A 129 6.06 -3.64 -18.24
CA ASP A 129 6.79 -2.41 -18.56
C ASP A 129 8.30 -2.64 -18.62
N TRP A 130 8.86 -3.38 -17.65
CA TRP A 130 10.27 -3.77 -17.68
C TRP A 130 10.64 -4.55 -18.94
N LEU A 131 9.85 -5.58 -19.29
CA LEU A 131 10.07 -6.39 -20.50
C LEU A 131 10.04 -5.54 -21.77
N ARG A 132 9.15 -4.55 -21.86
CA ARG A 132 9.06 -3.63 -23.01
C ARG A 132 10.24 -2.67 -23.12
N ARG A 133 10.92 -2.36 -22.02
CA ARG A 133 12.11 -1.50 -22.01
C ARG A 133 13.40 -2.28 -22.32
N CYS A 134 13.40 -3.58 -22.03
CA CYS A 134 14.55 -4.46 -22.27
C CYS A 134 14.54 -5.12 -23.66
N ALA A 135 13.39 -5.17 -24.33
CA ALA A 135 13.24 -5.62 -25.71
C ALA A 135 13.52 -4.48 -26.69
#